data_AF-A0A496KY16-F1
#
_entry.id   AF-A0A496KY16-F1
#
_cell.length_a   1.000
_cell.length_b   1.000
_cell.length_c   1.000
_cell.angle_alpha   90.00
_cell.angle_beta   90.00
_cell.angle_gamma   90.00
#
_symmetry.space_group_name_H-M   'P 1'
#
loop_
_entity.id
_entity.type
_entity.pdbx_description
1 polymer ?
#
loop_
_entity_poly.entity_id
_entity_poly.type
_entity_poly.pdbx_seq_one_letter_code
_entity_poly.pdbx_strand_id
1 'polypeptide(L)'
;MNTNKTDITPDTKIADLLLHYPTLEQTLKDYSSAFAALDNPALRDTVAKATSLQQLAKAGGYDIAEMINTLRQTVGVSSPQSCVCDANEYDGIAVLSAAPTSVTDTIDVRPMIAQGNHPKDIVIKRAAELSKGETLELIAPFVPAPLLDILLGQGFAVSMLPPSTDGTVRAFIRQK
;
A
#
# COMPACT_ATOMS: atom_id res chain seq x y z
N MET A 1 -4.11 20.18 -17.29
CA MET A 1 -5.25 20.11 -16.35
C MET A 1 -4.87 19.10 -15.29
N ASN A 2 -4.52 19.56 -14.11
CA ASN A 2 -3.79 18.80 -13.12
C ASN A 2 -4.79 17.97 -12.31
N THR A 3 -5.02 16.72 -12.73
CA THR A 3 -5.83 15.76 -11.97
C THR A 3 -5.05 15.33 -10.74
N ASN A 4 -5.22 16.05 -9.63
CA ASN A 4 -4.78 15.57 -8.31
C ASN A 4 -5.58 14.31 -7.98
N LYS A 5 -5.01 13.17 -8.36
CA LYS A 5 -5.57 11.84 -8.19
C LYS A 5 -5.44 11.50 -6.71
N THR A 6 -6.53 11.56 -5.95
CA THR A 6 -6.51 11.23 -4.52
C THR A 6 -6.01 9.80 -4.35
N ASP A 7 -4.97 9.65 -3.54
CA ASP A 7 -4.42 8.35 -3.17
C ASP A 7 -5.48 7.55 -2.40
N ILE A 8 -5.71 6.31 -2.81
CA ILE A 8 -6.67 5.41 -2.16
C ILE A 8 -5.92 4.74 -1.00
N THR A 9 -5.99 5.33 0.19
CA THR A 9 -5.36 4.84 1.43
C THR A 9 -6.43 4.54 2.49
N PRO A 10 -6.09 3.82 3.58
CA PRO A 10 -7.05 3.49 4.63
C PRO A 10 -7.73 4.72 5.26
N ASP A 11 -6.99 5.83 5.35
CA ASP A 11 -7.47 7.09 5.93
C ASP A 11 -8.27 7.96 4.95
N THR A 12 -8.29 7.60 3.65
CA THR A 12 -9.07 8.33 2.65
C THR A 12 -10.54 8.31 3.03
N LYS A 13 -11.13 9.49 3.13
CA LYS A 13 -12.56 9.67 3.42
C LYS A 13 -13.37 9.23 2.22
N ILE A 14 -14.51 8.61 2.48
CA ILE A 14 -15.43 8.16 1.43
C ILE A 14 -15.93 9.36 0.61
N ALA A 15 -16.20 10.49 1.25
CA ALA A 15 -16.62 11.71 0.55
C ALA A 15 -15.57 12.20 -0.45
N ASP A 16 -14.30 12.27 -0.03
CA ASP A 16 -13.20 12.69 -0.91
C ASP A 16 -12.94 11.67 -2.02
N LEU A 17 -13.05 10.38 -1.72
CA LEU A 17 -12.92 9.31 -2.71
C LEU A 17 -14.00 9.40 -3.78
N LEU A 18 -15.28 9.51 -3.40
CA LEU A 18 -16.41 9.57 -4.33
C LEU A 18 -16.44 10.89 -5.13
N LEU A 19 -15.86 11.96 -4.58
CA LEU A 19 -15.70 13.23 -5.28
C LEU A 19 -14.75 13.11 -6.48
N HIS A 20 -13.69 12.30 -6.35
CA HIS A 20 -12.71 12.07 -7.41
C HIS A 20 -13.03 10.82 -8.26
N TYR A 21 -13.74 9.84 -7.70
CA TYR A 21 -14.07 8.56 -8.33
C TYR A 21 -15.54 8.17 -8.08
N PRO A 22 -16.51 8.84 -8.75
CA PRO A 22 -17.92 8.53 -8.59
C PRO A 22 -18.29 7.09 -9.04
N THR A 23 -17.46 6.48 -9.91
CA THR A 23 -17.66 5.11 -10.39
C THR A 23 -17.46 4.06 -9.29
N LEU A 24 -16.70 4.36 -8.23
CA LEU A 24 -16.49 3.45 -7.10
C LEU A 24 -17.73 3.30 -6.21
N GLU A 25 -18.74 4.16 -6.38
CA GLU A 25 -19.99 4.10 -5.60
C GLU A 25 -20.68 2.74 -5.73
N GLN A 26 -20.73 2.17 -6.94
CA GLN A 26 -21.35 0.87 -7.18
C GLN A 26 -20.56 -0.26 -6.51
N THR A 27 -19.24 -0.27 -6.70
CA THR A 27 -18.36 -1.28 -6.08
C THR A 27 -18.44 -1.24 -4.56
N LEU A 28 -18.49 -0.05 -3.96
CA LEU A 28 -18.64 0.13 -2.52
C LEU A 28 -20.02 -0.35 -2.01
N LYS A 29 -21.09 -0.17 -2.80
CA LYS A 29 -22.43 -0.70 -2.51
C LYS A 29 -22.46 -2.23 -2.51
N ASP A 30 -21.72 -2.87 -3.43
CA ASP A 30 -21.58 -4.33 -3.46
C ASP A 30 -20.79 -4.84 -2.24
N TYR A 31 -19.82 -4.06 -1.76
CA TYR A 31 -18.98 -4.41 -0.62
C TYR A 31 -19.70 -4.31 0.72
N SER A 32 -20.55 -3.31 0.98
CA SER A 32 -21.19 -3.22 2.29
C SER A 32 -22.57 -2.59 2.24
N SER A 33 -23.52 -3.23 2.93
CA SER A 33 -24.84 -2.67 3.22
C SER A 33 -24.79 -1.35 4.01
N ALA A 34 -23.63 -1.01 4.62
CA ALA A 34 -23.41 0.31 5.21
C ALA A 34 -23.51 1.47 4.20
N PHE A 35 -23.32 1.20 2.89
CA PHE A 35 -23.56 2.18 1.83
C PHE A 35 -25.03 2.35 1.43
N ALA A 36 -25.93 1.47 1.86
CA ALA A 36 -27.37 1.71 1.67
C ALA A 36 -27.81 2.99 2.40
N ALA A 37 -27.16 3.34 3.51
CA ALA A 37 -27.39 4.62 4.21
C ALA A 37 -26.86 5.84 3.43
N LEU A 38 -25.90 5.64 2.53
CA LEU A 38 -25.33 6.67 1.64
C LEU A 38 -26.18 6.91 0.38
N ASP A 39 -27.23 6.11 0.16
CA ASP A 39 -28.20 6.27 -0.93
C ASP A 39 -29.15 7.45 -0.68
N ASN A 40 -29.32 7.85 0.58
CA ASN A 40 -30.06 9.05 0.94
C ASN A 40 -29.14 10.29 0.81
N PRO A 41 -29.39 11.22 -0.13
CA PRO A 41 -28.50 12.35 -0.40
C PRO A 41 -28.26 13.26 0.82
N ALA A 42 -29.18 13.32 1.79
CA ALA A 42 -28.99 14.10 3.02
C ALA A 42 -28.02 13.42 4.01
N LEU A 43 -28.05 12.08 4.09
CA LEU A 43 -27.15 11.30 4.95
C LEU A 43 -25.81 11.04 4.26
N ARG A 44 -25.80 11.00 2.92
CA ARG A 44 -24.63 10.81 2.06
C ARG A 44 -23.49 11.74 2.47
N ASP A 45 -23.76 13.03 2.55
CA ASP A 45 -22.71 14.03 2.78
C ASP A 45 -22.19 13.98 4.22
N THR A 46 -23.07 13.67 5.19
CA THR A 46 -22.72 13.65 6.61
C THR A 46 -21.94 12.39 6.99
N VAL A 47 -22.40 11.23 6.54
CA VAL A 47 -21.77 9.94 6.83
C VAL A 47 -20.49 9.76 6.00
N ALA A 48 -20.49 10.13 4.71
CA ALA A 48 -19.30 9.98 3.87
C ALA A 48 -18.14 10.89 4.28
N LYS A 49 -18.42 12.08 4.85
CA LYS A 49 -17.37 12.98 5.38
C LYS A 49 -16.79 12.53 6.72
N ALA A 50 -17.57 11.77 7.48
CA ALA A 50 -17.21 11.27 8.80
C ALA A 50 -16.56 9.88 8.78
N THR A 51 -16.74 9.11 7.70
CA THR A 51 -16.28 7.73 7.58
C THR A 51 -15.10 7.57 6.62
N SER A 52 -14.00 6.99 7.11
CA SER A 52 -12.85 6.57 6.28
C SER A 52 -13.02 5.16 5.72
N LEU A 53 -12.24 4.82 4.68
CA LEU A 53 -12.21 3.47 4.11
C LEU A 53 -11.87 2.41 5.16
N GLN A 54 -10.97 2.71 6.10
CA GLN A 54 -10.63 1.82 7.21
C GLN A 54 -11.81 1.56 8.15
N GLN A 55 -12.55 2.62 8.52
CA GLN A 55 -13.70 2.48 9.41
C GLN A 55 -14.82 1.67 8.75
N LEU A 56 -14.99 1.86 7.45
CA LEU A 56 -15.93 1.11 6.64
C LEU A 56 -15.56 -0.37 6.54
N ALA A 57 -14.32 -0.70 6.19
CA ALA A 57 -13.84 -2.07 6.16
C ALA A 57 -14.07 -2.77 7.50
N LYS A 58 -13.74 -2.08 8.60
CA LYS A 58 -13.98 -2.58 9.97
C LYS A 58 -15.47 -2.79 10.29
N ALA A 59 -16.34 -1.89 9.84
CA ALA A 59 -17.79 -2.00 10.05
C ALA A 59 -18.43 -3.11 9.22
N GLY A 60 -17.90 -3.37 8.02
CA GLY A 60 -18.33 -4.46 7.15
C GLY A 60 -17.69 -5.81 7.45
N GLY A 61 -16.66 -5.85 8.29
CA GLY A 61 -15.90 -7.08 8.58
C GLY A 61 -14.96 -7.51 7.44
N TYR A 62 -14.56 -6.57 6.58
CA TYR A 62 -13.69 -6.82 5.44
C TYR A 62 -12.23 -6.47 5.76
N ASP A 63 -11.31 -7.15 5.09
CA ASP A 63 -9.90 -6.77 5.11
C ASP A 63 -9.69 -5.46 4.33
N ILE A 64 -9.09 -4.48 5.00
CA ILE A 64 -8.87 -3.15 4.43
C ILE A 64 -7.89 -3.19 3.24
N ALA A 65 -6.91 -4.10 3.25
CA ALA A 65 -5.94 -4.21 2.17
C ALA A 65 -6.60 -4.82 0.93
N GLU A 66 -7.44 -5.85 1.10
CA GLU A 66 -8.24 -6.42 0.01
C GLU A 66 -9.17 -5.37 -0.60
N MET A 67 -9.90 -4.62 0.24
CA MET A 67 -10.81 -3.57 -0.22
C MET A 67 -10.06 -2.48 -1.00
N ILE A 68 -8.92 -1.99 -0.50
CA ILE A 68 -8.12 -0.98 -1.20
C ILE A 68 -7.60 -1.51 -2.53
N ASN A 69 -7.13 -2.76 -2.57
CA ASN A 69 -6.67 -3.38 -3.82
C ASN A 69 -7.79 -3.48 -4.84
N THR A 70 -8.99 -3.94 -4.45
CA THR A 70 -10.13 -4.01 -5.38
C THR A 70 -10.57 -2.63 -5.85
N LEU A 71 -10.63 -1.64 -4.97
CA LEU A 71 -10.97 -0.26 -5.34
C LEU A 71 -9.94 0.29 -6.34
N ARG A 72 -8.64 0.11 -6.07
CA ARG A 72 -7.56 0.49 -6.99
C ARG A 72 -7.66 -0.23 -8.33
N GLN A 73 -7.96 -1.52 -8.34
CA GLN A 73 -8.18 -2.30 -9.56
C GLN A 73 -9.36 -1.77 -10.38
N THR A 74 -10.46 -1.43 -9.71
CA THR A 74 -11.68 -0.94 -10.36
C THR A 74 -11.48 0.40 -11.07
N VAL A 75 -10.71 1.32 -10.48
CA VAL A 75 -10.40 2.62 -11.13
C VAL A 75 -9.17 2.58 -12.03
N GLY A 76 -8.60 1.39 -12.29
CA GLY A 76 -7.36 1.26 -13.06
C GLY A 76 -6.17 1.99 -12.40
N VAL A 77 -6.23 2.19 -11.09
CA VAL A 77 -5.11 2.59 -10.22
C VAL A 77 -4.34 1.35 -9.77
N SER A 78 -4.44 0.27 -10.54
CA SER A 78 -3.64 -0.92 -10.33
C SER A 78 -2.16 -0.55 -10.43
N SER A 79 -1.44 -0.67 -9.32
CA SER A 79 -0.09 -1.22 -9.41
C SER A 79 -0.20 -2.50 -10.24
N PRO A 80 0.49 -2.62 -11.36
CA PRO A 80 0.25 -3.68 -12.32
C PRO A 80 0.54 -5.04 -11.68
N GLN A 81 -0.53 -5.77 -11.31
CA GLN A 81 -0.52 -7.22 -11.38
C GLN A 81 -0.81 -7.61 -12.82
N SER A 82 0.17 -7.32 -13.68
CA SER A 82 0.49 -8.16 -14.80
C SER A 82 1.92 -8.59 -14.54
N CYS A 83 2.12 -9.89 -14.37
CA CYS A 83 3.42 -10.53 -14.49
C CYS A 83 3.94 -10.32 -15.92
N VAL A 84 4.40 -9.11 -16.19
CA VAL A 84 5.42 -8.79 -17.16
C VAL A 84 6.36 -7.88 -16.41
N CYS A 85 7.57 -8.33 -16.20
CA CYS A 85 8.67 -7.53 -15.74
C CYS A 85 8.97 -6.44 -16.79
N ASP A 86 8.13 -5.41 -16.84
CA ASP A 86 8.49 -4.16 -17.51
C ASP A 86 9.32 -3.36 -16.51
N ALA A 87 10.62 -3.31 -16.79
CA ALA A 87 11.67 -2.81 -15.93
C ALA A 87 11.68 -1.26 -15.79
N ASN A 88 10.52 -0.58 -15.80
CA ASN A 88 10.49 0.86 -16.00
C ASN A 88 9.62 1.68 -15.04
N GLU A 89 9.11 1.13 -13.94
CA GLU A 89 8.35 1.94 -12.94
C GLU A 89 9.07 2.16 -11.60
N TYR A 90 10.33 1.69 -11.48
CA TYR A 90 11.17 1.92 -10.30
C TYR A 90 12.62 2.11 -10.75
N ASP A 91 12.97 3.33 -11.16
CA ASP A 91 14.32 3.68 -11.61
C ASP A 91 15.32 3.44 -10.46
N GLY A 92 16.00 2.29 -10.47
CA GLY A 92 16.99 1.89 -9.46
C GLY A 92 16.62 0.76 -8.48
N ILE A 93 15.42 0.18 -8.52
CA ILE A 93 15.08 -0.99 -7.69
C ILE A 93 15.39 -2.29 -8.44
N ALA A 94 16.32 -3.10 -7.91
CA ALA A 94 16.67 -4.38 -8.51
C ALA A 94 15.69 -5.50 -8.09
N VAL A 95 15.05 -6.16 -9.05
CA VAL A 95 14.28 -7.38 -8.77
C VAL A 95 15.23 -8.58 -8.76
N LEU A 96 15.35 -9.24 -7.62
CA LEU A 96 16.17 -10.43 -7.45
C LEU A 96 15.37 -11.70 -7.75
N SER A 97 16.06 -12.73 -8.23
CA SER A 97 15.49 -14.08 -8.40
C SER A 97 15.54 -14.91 -7.11
N ALA A 98 16.39 -14.53 -6.15
CA ALA A 98 16.56 -15.21 -4.88
C ALA A 98 16.97 -14.21 -3.78
N ALA A 99 16.66 -14.55 -2.51
CA ALA A 99 16.99 -13.71 -1.37
C ALA A 99 18.52 -13.56 -1.26
N PRO A 100 19.04 -12.36 -0.95
CA PRO A 100 20.46 -12.17 -0.70
C PRO A 100 20.89 -13.00 0.52
N THR A 101 22.09 -13.57 0.48
CA THR A 101 22.64 -14.37 1.59
C THR A 101 23.18 -13.53 2.74
N SER A 102 23.23 -12.20 2.58
CA SER A 102 23.77 -11.24 3.57
C SER A 102 22.68 -10.49 4.33
N VAL A 103 21.51 -11.10 4.55
CA VAL A 103 20.46 -10.53 5.40
C VAL A 103 20.91 -10.64 6.85
N THR A 104 21.12 -9.49 7.50
CA THR A 104 21.56 -9.42 8.90
C THR A 104 20.39 -9.13 9.83
N ASP A 105 19.37 -8.43 9.33
CA ASP A 105 18.21 -8.02 10.11
C ASP A 105 16.93 -8.22 9.28
N THR A 106 15.82 -8.53 9.95
CA THR A 106 14.52 -8.79 9.31
C THR A 106 13.43 -8.09 10.10
N ILE A 107 12.56 -7.35 9.40
CA ILE A 107 11.40 -6.67 9.97
C ILE A 107 10.11 -7.07 9.24
N ASP A 108 9.15 -7.60 9.99
CA ASP A 108 7.80 -7.87 9.51
C ASP A 108 6.86 -6.73 9.91
N VAL A 109 6.38 -6.01 8.90
CA VAL A 109 5.50 -4.85 9.11
C VAL A 109 4.03 -5.16 8.86
N ARG A 110 3.69 -6.40 8.43
CA ARG A 110 2.31 -6.85 8.24
C ARG A 110 1.44 -6.64 9.49
N PRO A 111 1.84 -7.08 10.70
CA PRO A 111 1.00 -6.87 11.89
C PRO A 111 0.86 -5.39 12.26
N MET A 112 1.86 -4.57 11.96
CA MET A 112 1.83 -3.13 12.22
C MET A 112 0.80 -2.44 11.32
N ILE A 113 0.85 -2.74 10.01
CA ILE A 113 -0.08 -2.21 9.02
C ILE A 113 -1.51 -2.70 9.31
N ALA A 114 -1.68 -3.98 9.69
CA ALA A 114 -2.97 -4.53 10.08
C ALA A 114 -3.59 -3.81 11.31
N GLN A 115 -2.75 -3.23 12.18
CA GLN A 115 -3.17 -2.43 13.33
C GLN A 115 -3.38 -0.94 12.98
N GLY A 116 -3.17 -0.53 11.73
CA GLY A 116 -3.23 0.88 11.31
C GLY A 116 -1.97 1.69 11.64
N ASN A 117 -0.86 1.03 12.01
CA ASN A 117 0.41 1.69 12.28
C ASN A 117 1.26 1.81 11.01
N HIS A 118 2.02 2.90 10.89
CA HIS A 118 2.93 3.11 9.77
C HIS A 118 4.36 2.68 10.12
N PRO A 119 4.95 1.72 9.39
CA PRO A 119 6.29 1.21 9.71
C PRO A 119 7.43 2.10 9.20
N LYS A 120 7.14 3.21 8.51
CA LYS A 120 8.14 4.02 7.80
C LYS A 120 9.33 4.42 8.68
N ASP A 121 9.06 4.95 9.86
CA ASP A 121 10.09 5.53 10.72
C ASP A 121 10.96 4.43 11.31
N ILE A 122 10.37 3.27 11.58
CA ILE A 122 11.06 2.09 12.08
C ILE A 122 11.96 1.50 11.00
N VAL A 123 11.46 1.37 9.76
CA VAL A 123 12.26 0.84 8.65
C VAL A 123 13.43 1.76 8.32
N ILE A 124 13.21 3.08 8.25
CA ILE A 124 14.31 4.04 8.00
C ILE A 124 15.33 4.00 9.14
N LYS A 125 14.88 3.95 10.39
CA LYS A 125 15.77 3.85 11.55
C LYS A 125 16.60 2.57 11.50
N ARG A 126 15.98 1.42 11.24
CA ARG A 126 16.67 0.13 11.11
C ARG A 126 17.64 0.11 9.94
N ALA A 127 17.24 0.67 8.79
CA ALA A 127 18.13 0.80 7.64
C ALA A 127 19.35 1.67 7.96
N ALA A 128 19.19 2.75 8.73
CA ALA A 128 20.28 3.61 9.16
C ALA A 128 21.20 2.98 10.24
N GLU A 129 20.72 1.98 10.97
CA GLU A 129 21.50 1.20 11.94
C GLU A 129 22.38 0.13 11.26
N LEU A 130 22.19 -0.13 9.95
CA LEU A 130 23.01 -1.07 9.20
C LEU A 130 24.46 -0.59 9.09
N SER A 131 25.39 -1.54 9.11
CA SER A 131 26.78 -1.36 8.74
C SER A 131 26.96 -1.54 7.23
N LYS A 132 28.05 -0.99 6.67
CA LYS A 132 28.37 -1.16 5.24
C LYS A 132 28.39 -2.63 4.84
N GLY A 133 27.57 -2.99 3.85
CA GLY A 133 27.43 -4.36 3.36
C GLY A 133 26.33 -5.19 4.02
N GLU A 134 25.74 -4.72 5.13
CA GLU A 134 24.60 -5.38 5.77
C GLU A 134 23.30 -5.12 5.01
N THR A 135 22.39 -6.08 5.08
CA THR A 135 21.09 -6.02 4.41
C THR A 135 19.95 -6.22 5.41
N LEU A 136 19.01 -5.29 5.41
CA LEU A 136 17.73 -5.40 6.10
C LEU A 136 16.69 -6.02 5.16
N GLU A 137 16.03 -7.07 5.61
CA GLU A 137 14.86 -7.63 4.96
C GLU A 137 13.57 -7.00 5.52
N LEU A 138 12.72 -6.50 4.63
CA LEU A 138 11.41 -5.94 4.91
C LEU A 138 10.32 -6.85 4.35
N ILE A 139 9.46 -7.37 5.23
CA ILE A 139 8.30 -8.17 4.87
C ILE A 139 7.05 -7.30 4.97
N ALA A 140 6.39 -7.04 3.85
CA ALA A 140 5.23 -6.17 3.76
C ALA A 140 4.07 -6.87 3.02
N PRO A 141 2.81 -6.49 3.30
CA PRO A 141 1.64 -7.05 2.61
C PRO A 141 1.45 -6.48 1.19
N PHE A 142 2.22 -5.45 0.82
CA PHE A 142 2.25 -4.84 -0.51
C PHE A 142 3.57 -4.09 -0.73
N VAL A 143 3.85 -3.68 -1.96
CA VAL A 143 5.08 -2.95 -2.33
C VAL A 143 5.03 -1.53 -1.74
N PRO A 144 5.93 -1.15 -0.81
CA PRO A 144 5.92 0.17 -0.19
C PRO A 144 6.70 1.18 -1.04
N ALA A 145 6.26 1.44 -2.27
CA ALA A 145 6.99 2.27 -3.25
C ALA A 145 7.55 3.59 -2.67
N PRO A 146 6.77 4.43 -1.94
CA PRO A 146 7.29 5.69 -1.40
C PRO A 146 8.44 5.51 -0.41
N LEU A 147 8.44 4.40 0.35
CA LEU A 147 9.50 4.09 1.31
C LEU A 147 10.79 3.67 0.59
N LEU A 148 10.65 2.91 -0.49
CA LEU A 148 11.78 2.45 -1.29
C LEU A 148 12.46 3.64 -2.00
N ASP A 149 11.68 4.59 -2.52
CA ASP A 149 12.21 5.82 -3.14
C ASP A 149 13.00 6.68 -2.15
N ILE A 150 12.51 6.83 -0.91
CA ILE A 150 13.22 7.56 0.14
C ILE A 150 14.57 6.89 0.43
N LEU A 151 14.59 5.55 0.56
CA LEU A 151 15.81 4.79 0.85
C LEU A 151 16.80 4.85 -0.31
N LEU A 152 16.33 4.78 -1.56
CA LEU A 152 17.16 5.00 -2.74
C LEU A 152 17.78 6.41 -2.73
N GLY A 153 16.98 7.44 -2.45
CA GLY A 153 17.44 8.82 -2.34
C GLY A 153 18.44 9.05 -1.19
N GLN A 154 18.37 8.25 -0.13
CA GLN A 154 19.34 8.24 0.97
C GLN A 154 20.64 7.49 0.64
N GLY A 155 20.73 6.84 -0.54
CA GLY A 155 21.93 6.15 -1.01
C GLY A 155 21.97 4.65 -0.68
N PHE A 156 20.89 4.08 -0.15
CA PHE A 156 20.80 2.64 0.05
C PHE A 156 20.62 1.89 -1.28
N ALA A 157 21.09 0.65 -1.34
CA ALA A 157 20.77 -0.26 -2.43
C ALA A 157 19.46 -0.98 -2.10
N VAL A 158 18.42 -0.76 -2.90
CA VAL A 158 17.10 -1.38 -2.68
C VAL A 158 16.90 -2.47 -3.73
N SER A 159 16.44 -3.62 -3.26
CA SER A 159 16.12 -4.77 -4.11
C SER A 159 14.87 -5.48 -3.59
N MET A 160 14.20 -6.27 -4.42
CA MET A 160 12.98 -6.97 -4.02
C MET A 160 12.87 -8.33 -4.67
N LEU A 161 12.18 -9.26 -4.01
CA LEU A 161 11.75 -10.50 -4.64
C LEU A 161 10.41 -10.31 -5.33
N PRO A 162 10.13 -11.10 -6.39
CA PRO A 162 8.79 -11.19 -6.93
C PRO A 162 7.80 -11.55 -5.81
N PRO A 163 6.59 -10.94 -5.80
CA PRO A 163 5.60 -11.22 -4.77
C PRO A 163 5.26 -12.70 -4.75
N SER A 164 5.22 -13.27 -3.55
CA SER A 164 4.78 -14.65 -3.35
C SER A 164 3.31 -14.80 -3.78
N THR A 165 2.88 -16.03 -4.07
CA THR A 165 1.47 -16.34 -4.37
C THR A 165 0.49 -15.90 -3.28
N ASP A 166 0.98 -15.74 -2.05
CA ASP A 166 0.24 -15.23 -0.89
C ASP A 166 0.12 -13.68 -0.85
N GLY A 167 0.63 -12.98 -1.87
CA GLY A 167 0.66 -11.50 -1.91
C GLY A 167 1.75 -10.87 -1.03
N THR A 168 2.49 -11.68 -0.26
CA THR A 168 3.60 -11.19 0.57
C THR A 168 4.74 -10.67 -0.29
N VAL A 169 5.18 -9.44 -0.01
CA VAL A 169 6.31 -8.78 -0.66
C VAL A 169 7.51 -8.79 0.28
N ARG A 170 8.68 -9.16 -0.26
CA ARG A 170 9.96 -9.12 0.45
C ARG A 170 10.88 -8.14 -0.25
N ALA A 171 11.20 -7.04 0.42
CA ALA A 171 12.17 -6.06 -0.02
C ALA A 171 13.46 -6.20 0.80
N PHE A 172 14.58 -5.84 0.21
CA PHE A 172 15.92 -5.95 0.77
C PHE A 172 16.63 -4.61 0.60
N ILE A 173 17.04 -4.03 1.73
CA ILE A 173 17.66 -2.72 1.80
C ILE A 173 19.08 -2.92 2.30
N ARG A 174 20.06 -2.63 1.44
CA ARG A 174 21.47 -2.83 1.73
C ARG A 174 22.20 -1.50 1.84
N GLN A 175 23.05 -1.38 2.85
CA GLN A 175 23.93 -0.23 3.00
C GLN A 175 25.15 -0.36 2.08
N LYS A 176 25.41 0.68 1.28
CA LYS A 176 26.56 0.75 0.35
C LYS A 176 27.85 1.17 1.07
#